data_AF-N4TZA2-F1
#
_entry.id   AF-N4TZA2-F1
#
_cell.length_a   1.000
_cell.length_b   1.000
_cell.length_c   1.000
_cell.angle_alpha   90.00
_cell.angle_beta   90.00
_cell.angle_gamma   90.00
#
_symmetry.space_group_name_H-M   'P 1'
#
loop_
_entity.id
_entity.type
_entity.pdbx_description
1 polymer ?
#
loop_
_entity_poly.entity_id
_entity_poly.type
_entity_poly.pdbx_seq_one_letter_code
_entity_poly.pdbx_strand_id
1 'polypeptide(L)'
;MVERCATTCSQYCSPRPATLEQQREIFAKFVATAIGQRDFYRAYKTFAADDIIQHNPAIMSGLQNTVDFFSSQPNLSSTKYTIINTNFSDNHVGYFHYRVDIAPGEEPFAVVDFHRFNGTCIQEHWDVVQQYDVNSPNPLALF
;
A
#
# COMPACT_ATOMS: atom_id res chain seq x y z
N MET A 1 -18.07 -22.90 -10.40
CA MET A 1 -16.91 -23.76 -10.11
C MET A 1 -15.71 -22.84 -9.98
N VAL A 2 -15.12 -22.78 -8.80
CA VAL A 2 -13.91 -21.98 -8.54
C VAL A 2 -12.73 -22.83 -8.98
N GLU A 3 -12.09 -22.45 -10.08
CA GLU A 3 -10.83 -23.09 -10.49
C GLU A 3 -9.79 -22.83 -9.40
N ARG A 4 -9.46 -23.90 -8.67
CA ARG A 4 -8.33 -23.96 -7.76
C ARG A 4 -7.07 -23.93 -8.61
N CYS A 5 -6.28 -22.88 -8.49
CA CYS A 5 -4.99 -22.78 -9.14
C CYS A 5 -4.05 -23.85 -8.56
N ALA A 6 -3.84 -24.92 -9.33
CA ALA A 6 -2.83 -25.93 -9.06
C ALA A 6 -1.52 -25.48 -9.72
N THR A 7 -0.44 -25.43 -8.93
CA THR A 7 0.95 -25.17 -9.33
C THR A 7 1.31 -23.68 -9.50
N THR A 8 1.94 -23.13 -8.45
CA THR A 8 2.62 -21.82 -8.38
C THR A 8 1.79 -20.60 -8.80
N CYS A 9 0.89 -20.13 -7.93
CA CYS A 9 0.66 -18.68 -7.87
C CYS A 9 2.00 -18.05 -7.47
N SER A 10 2.75 -17.50 -8.44
CA SER A 10 4.00 -16.81 -8.13
C SER A 10 3.68 -15.68 -7.17
N GLN A 11 4.06 -15.85 -5.90
CA GLN A 11 4.25 -14.77 -4.96
C GLN A 11 5.33 -13.88 -5.59
N TYR A 12 4.95 -12.68 -6.06
CA TYR A 12 5.88 -11.87 -6.88
C TYR A 12 7.07 -11.37 -6.07
N CYS A 13 6.95 -11.31 -4.74
CA CYS A 13 8.10 -11.33 -3.85
C CYS A 13 8.76 -12.72 -3.89
N SER A 14 9.71 -12.89 -4.80
CA SER A 14 10.72 -13.95 -4.76
C SER A 14 12.02 -13.29 -4.30
N PRO A 15 12.39 -13.39 -3.00
CA PRO A 15 13.51 -12.63 -2.44
C PRO A 15 14.82 -12.88 -3.21
N ARG A 16 15.28 -11.86 -3.93
CA ARG A 16 16.54 -11.87 -4.67
C ARG A 16 17.06 -10.44 -4.85
N PRO A 17 18.36 -10.24 -5.12
CA PRO A 17 18.90 -8.93 -5.44
C PRO A 17 18.14 -8.27 -6.61
N ALA A 18 17.94 -6.97 -6.50
CA ALA A 18 17.32 -6.14 -7.53
C ALA A 18 18.04 -4.79 -7.62
N THR A 19 18.08 -4.20 -8.80
CA THR A 19 18.55 -2.82 -9.00
C THR A 19 17.50 -1.82 -8.49
N LEU A 20 17.90 -0.57 -8.28
CA LEU A 20 16.96 0.52 -7.95
C LEU A 20 15.86 0.67 -9.01
N GLU A 21 16.21 0.52 -10.29
CA GLU A 21 15.23 0.60 -11.38
C GLU A 21 14.20 -0.54 -11.29
N GLN A 22 14.65 -1.77 -11.03
CA GLN A 22 13.73 -2.89 -10.82
C GLN A 22 12.82 -2.68 -9.62
N GLN A 23 13.34 -2.13 -8.51
CA GLN A 23 12.51 -1.81 -7.35
C GLN A 23 11.49 -0.73 -7.65
N ARG A 24 11.87 0.32 -8.40
CA ARG A 24 10.96 1.37 -8.85
C ARG A 24 9.83 0.80 -9.73
N GLU A 25 10.15 -0.10 -10.66
CA GLU A 25 9.14 -0.79 -11.47
C GLU A 25 8.20 -1.68 -10.63
N ILE A 26 8.74 -2.41 -9.65
CA ILE A 26 7.94 -3.24 -8.75
C ILE A 26 7.03 -2.36 -7.88
N PHE A 27 7.55 -1.25 -7.37
CA PHE A 27 6.79 -0.29 -6.58
C PHE A 27 5.66 0.34 -7.40
N ALA A 28 5.92 0.73 -8.65
CA ALA A 28 4.87 1.24 -9.54
C ALA A 28 3.75 0.21 -9.76
N LYS A 29 4.09 -1.07 -9.89
CA LYS A 29 3.09 -2.16 -9.99
C LYS A 29 2.32 -2.35 -8.68
N PHE A 30 3.01 -2.27 -7.54
CA PHE A 30 2.37 -2.30 -6.22
C PHE A 30 1.34 -1.17 -6.09
N VAL A 31 1.71 0.08 -6.39
CA VAL A 31 0.80 1.24 -6.33
C VAL A 31 -0.37 1.07 -7.31
N ALA A 32 -0.11 0.61 -8.53
CA ALA A 32 -1.18 0.37 -9.50
C ALA A 32 -2.18 -0.70 -9.03
N THR A 33 -1.73 -1.75 -8.34
CA THR A 33 -2.62 -2.77 -7.76
C THR A 33 -3.35 -2.25 -6.52
N ALA A 34 -2.63 -1.66 -5.57
CA ALA A 34 -3.21 -1.16 -4.31
C ALA A 34 -4.23 -0.04 -4.56
N ILE A 35 -3.83 0.97 -5.33
CA ILE A 35 -4.61 2.19 -5.52
C ILE A 35 -5.44 2.15 -6.81
N GLY A 36 -4.81 1.80 -7.93
CA GLY A 36 -5.47 1.78 -9.23
C GLY A 36 -6.56 0.72 -9.33
N GLN A 37 -6.31 -0.47 -8.78
CA GLN A 37 -7.26 -1.59 -8.76
C GLN A 37 -8.03 -1.70 -7.43
N ARG A 38 -7.68 -0.87 -6.44
CA ARG A 38 -8.28 -0.87 -5.09
C ARG A 38 -8.16 -2.22 -4.38
N ASP A 39 -7.04 -2.91 -4.63
CA ASP A 39 -6.81 -4.28 -4.16
C ASP A 39 -5.52 -4.35 -3.34
N PHE A 40 -5.57 -3.78 -2.13
CA PHE A 40 -4.47 -3.82 -1.18
C PHE A 40 -4.12 -5.25 -0.75
N TYR A 41 -5.12 -6.12 -0.60
CA TYR A 41 -4.90 -7.54 -0.30
C TYR A 41 -3.97 -8.17 -1.34
N ARG A 42 -4.32 -8.04 -2.63
CA ARG A 42 -3.50 -8.58 -3.71
C ARG A 42 -2.16 -7.87 -3.77
N ALA A 43 -2.10 -6.56 -3.61
CA ALA A 43 -0.85 -5.81 -3.66
C ALA A 43 0.16 -6.35 -2.62
N TYR A 44 -0.23 -6.45 -1.34
CA TYR A 44 0.64 -6.98 -0.29
C TYR A 44 0.98 -8.46 -0.52
N LYS A 45 -0.02 -9.31 -0.79
CA LYS A 45 0.21 -10.74 -1.08
C LYS A 45 1.16 -10.97 -2.25
N THR A 46 1.16 -10.04 -3.19
CA THR A 46 1.96 -10.11 -4.41
C THR A 46 3.38 -9.63 -4.14
N PHE A 47 3.57 -8.44 -3.56
CA PHE A 47 4.84 -7.72 -3.61
C PHE A 47 5.59 -7.64 -2.26
N ALA A 48 4.98 -8.01 -1.14
CA ALA A 48 5.60 -7.96 0.17
C ALA A 48 6.22 -9.30 0.61
N ALA A 49 7.26 -9.21 1.45
CA ALA A 49 7.88 -10.35 2.11
C ALA A 49 6.95 -10.95 3.18
N ASP A 50 7.06 -12.26 3.41
CA ASP A 50 6.28 -12.97 4.45
C ASP A 50 6.51 -12.37 5.85
N ASP A 51 7.73 -11.93 6.11
CA ASP A 51 8.20 -11.31 7.35
C ASP A 51 8.23 -9.77 7.29
N ILE A 52 7.36 -9.15 6.49
CA ILE A 52 7.24 -7.70 6.42
C ILE A 52 7.11 -7.06 7.82
N ILE A 53 7.93 -6.05 8.08
CA ILE A 53 7.89 -5.25 9.29
C ILE A 53 6.82 -4.18 9.12
N GLN A 54 5.81 -4.19 9.99
CA GLN A 54 4.67 -3.28 9.94
C GLN A 54 4.73 -2.30 11.09
N HIS A 55 4.72 -1.01 10.78
CA HIS A 55 4.72 0.07 11.77
C HIS A 55 3.34 0.72 11.95
N ASN A 56 2.35 0.41 11.09
CA ASN A 56 0.98 0.87 11.28
C ASN A 56 0.44 0.36 12.64
N PRO A 57 -0.02 1.24 13.54
CA PRO A 57 -0.44 0.87 14.90
C PRO A 57 -1.69 -0.02 14.96
N ALA A 58 -2.46 -0.11 13.88
CA ALA A 58 -3.64 -0.96 13.76
C ALA A 58 -3.35 -2.36 13.19
N ILE A 59 -2.11 -2.63 12.73
CA ILE A 59 -1.76 -3.86 12.02
C ILE A 59 -0.50 -4.46 12.65
N MET A 60 -0.59 -5.69 13.15
CA MET A 60 0.59 -6.43 13.62
C MET A 60 1.54 -6.75 12.44
N SER A 61 2.85 -6.82 12.71
CA SER A 61 3.87 -7.25 11.72
C SER A 61 3.59 -8.63 11.11
N GLY A 62 4.11 -8.84 9.91
CA GLY A 62 3.96 -10.07 9.12
C GLY A 62 2.89 -9.96 8.02
N LEU A 63 3.12 -10.70 6.93
CA LEU A 63 2.28 -10.61 5.73
C LEU A 63 0.85 -11.05 6.02
N GLN A 64 0.67 -12.14 6.77
CA GLN A 64 -0.65 -12.69 7.08
C GLN A 64 -1.53 -11.66 7.80
N ASN A 65 -0.99 -11.01 8.84
CA ASN A 65 -1.70 -9.96 9.57
C ASN A 65 -2.07 -8.77 8.67
N THR A 66 -1.15 -8.39 7.77
CA THR A 66 -1.37 -7.30 6.82
C THR A 66 -2.49 -7.63 5.82
N VAL A 67 -2.47 -8.82 5.22
CA VAL A 67 -3.50 -9.19 4.24
C VAL A 67 -4.86 -9.45 4.91
N ASP A 68 -4.89 -10.01 6.13
CA ASP A 68 -6.12 -10.21 6.89
C ASP A 68 -6.77 -8.88 7.25
N PHE A 69 -5.98 -7.87 7.63
CA PHE A 69 -6.48 -6.51 7.84
C PHE A 69 -7.21 -6.02 6.59
N PHE A 70 -6.58 -6.04 5.42
CA PHE A 70 -7.23 -5.57 4.18
C PHE A 70 -8.41 -6.43 3.73
N SER A 71 -8.38 -7.75 3.94
CA SER A 71 -9.54 -8.62 3.69
C SER A 71 -10.74 -8.31 4.59
N SER A 72 -10.51 -7.78 5.79
CA SER A 72 -11.58 -7.43 6.73
C SER A 72 -12.23 -6.07 6.45
N GLN A 73 -11.65 -5.24 5.58
CA GLN A 73 -12.16 -3.90 5.28
C GLN A 73 -13.26 -3.96 4.19
N PRO A 74 -14.54 -3.73 4.53
CA PRO A 74 -15.66 -3.95 3.60
C PRO A 74 -15.71 -2.92 2.46
N ASN A 75 -15.10 -1.75 2.64
CA ASN A 75 -15.28 -0.59 1.78
C ASN A 75 -14.13 -0.35 0.79
N LEU A 76 -13.09 -1.20 0.75
CA LEU A 76 -11.91 -0.89 -0.08
C LEU A 76 -12.26 -0.73 -1.57
N SER A 77 -13.18 -1.53 -2.09
CA SER A 77 -13.57 -1.51 -3.51
C SER A 77 -14.41 -0.28 -3.88
N SER A 78 -15.23 0.23 -2.95
CA SER A 78 -16.05 1.44 -3.14
C SER A 78 -15.29 2.73 -2.80
N THR A 79 -14.27 2.65 -1.94
CA THR A 79 -13.41 3.78 -1.54
C THR A 79 -12.73 4.38 -2.76
N LYS A 80 -12.73 5.71 -2.85
CA LYS A 80 -11.99 6.43 -3.88
C LYS A 80 -10.63 6.85 -3.33
N TYR A 81 -9.60 6.57 -4.10
CA TYR A 81 -8.23 6.96 -3.83
C TYR A 81 -7.75 7.91 -4.91
N THR A 82 -7.07 9.00 -4.53
CA THR A 82 -6.47 9.95 -5.48
C THR A 82 -5.00 10.16 -5.11
N ILE A 83 -4.09 9.72 -5.97
CA ILE A 83 -2.65 9.91 -5.78
C ILE A 83 -2.32 11.39 -5.99
N ILE A 84 -1.64 11.98 -5.01
CA ILE A 84 -1.18 13.38 -5.04
C ILE A 84 0.28 13.46 -5.42
N ASN A 85 1.11 12.62 -4.80
CA ASN A 85 2.53 12.56 -5.07
C ASN A 85 3.04 11.13 -4.92
N THR A 86 4.03 10.75 -5.71
CA THR A 86 4.70 9.45 -5.62
C THR A 86 6.14 9.59 -6.04
N ASN A 87 7.04 8.89 -5.35
CA ASN A 87 8.43 8.81 -5.76
C ASN A 87 9.08 7.53 -5.25
N PHE A 88 10.28 7.24 -5.75
CA PHE A 88 11.15 6.18 -5.28
C PHE A 88 12.56 6.71 -5.10
N SER A 89 13.06 6.70 -3.87
CA SER A 89 14.37 7.23 -3.49
C SER A 89 15.48 6.19 -3.56
N ASP A 90 16.72 6.68 -3.67
CA ASP A 90 17.92 5.84 -3.83
C ASP A 90 18.28 5.00 -2.59
N ASN A 91 17.66 5.26 -1.45
CA ASN A 91 17.76 4.44 -0.24
C ASN A 91 16.77 3.24 -0.23
N HIS A 92 16.29 2.81 -1.39
CA HIS A 92 15.36 1.68 -1.57
C HIS A 92 13.98 1.91 -0.94
N VAL A 93 13.49 3.15 -0.88
CA VAL A 93 12.18 3.48 -0.31
C VAL A 93 11.29 4.09 -1.38
N GLY A 94 10.12 3.50 -1.59
CA GLY A 94 9.02 4.11 -2.31
C GLY A 94 8.09 4.84 -1.35
N TYR A 95 7.50 5.95 -1.79
CA TYR A 95 6.36 6.54 -1.08
C TYR A 95 5.27 6.97 -2.06
N PHE A 96 4.04 7.04 -1.55
CA PHE A 96 2.95 7.74 -2.21
C PHE A 96 2.06 8.43 -1.18
N HIS A 97 1.78 9.70 -1.45
CA HIS A 97 0.84 10.53 -0.72
C HIS A 97 -0.46 10.57 -1.52
N TYR A 98 -1.57 10.29 -0.85
CA TYR A 98 -2.87 10.15 -1.50
C TYR A 98 -4.02 10.55 -0.58
N ARG A 99 -5.10 10.98 -1.22
CA ARG A 99 -6.39 11.24 -0.60
C ARG A 99 -7.23 9.97 -0.60
N VAL A 100 -7.94 9.72 0.50
CA VAL A 100 -8.90 8.62 0.68
C VAL A 100 -10.28 9.17 0.97
N ASP A 101 -11.25 8.90 0.11
CA ASP A 101 -12.66 9.22 0.30
C ASP A 101 -13.44 7.91 0.53
N ILE A 102 -13.80 7.61 1.79
CA ILE A 102 -14.44 6.35 2.18
C ILE A 102 -15.93 6.35 1.80
N ALA A 103 -16.66 7.42 2.16
CA ALA A 103 -18.09 7.55 1.89
C ALA A 103 -18.46 9.00 1.53
N PRO A 104 -19.54 9.21 0.74
CA PRO A 104 -20.03 10.55 0.44
C PRO A 104 -20.46 11.29 1.71
N GLY A 105 -19.98 12.52 1.89
CA GLY A 105 -20.33 13.38 3.03
C GLY A 105 -19.49 13.14 4.28
N GLU A 106 -18.55 12.19 4.27
CA GLU A 106 -17.52 12.05 5.30
C GLU A 106 -16.26 12.81 4.89
N GLU A 107 -15.53 13.30 5.89
CA GLU A 107 -14.27 14.00 5.65
C GLU A 107 -13.18 13.03 5.19
N PRO A 108 -12.41 13.38 4.15
CA PRO A 108 -11.40 12.50 3.58
C PRO A 108 -10.21 12.34 4.51
N PHE A 109 -9.38 11.34 4.22
CA PHE A 109 -8.08 11.18 4.85
C PHE A 109 -6.97 11.59 3.88
N ALA A 110 -5.93 12.22 4.41
CA ALA A 110 -4.62 12.28 3.77
C ALA A 110 -3.76 11.14 4.33
N VAL A 111 -3.19 10.34 3.43
CA VAL A 111 -2.35 9.19 3.81
C VAL A 111 -1.04 9.26 3.04
N VAL A 112 0.06 9.02 3.74
CA VAL A 112 1.36 8.75 3.11
C VAL A 112 1.82 7.38 3.55
N ASP A 113 1.98 6.47 2.58
CA ASP A 113 2.61 5.19 2.81
C ASP A 113 4.07 5.24 2.36
N PHE A 114 4.95 4.61 3.13
CA PHE A 114 6.36 4.39 2.82
C PHE A 114 6.64 2.89 2.79
N HIS A 115 7.33 2.44 1.74
CA HIS A 115 7.67 1.03 1.54
C HIS A 115 9.17 0.88 1.29
N ARG A 116 9.89 0.29 2.24
CA ARG A 116 11.31 -0.05 2.03
C ARG A 116 11.43 -1.42 1.39
N PHE A 117 12.29 -1.49 0.38
CA PHE A 117 12.60 -2.71 -0.34
C PHE A 117 13.82 -3.43 0.25
N ASN A 118 13.79 -4.75 0.15
CA ASN A 118 14.94 -5.62 0.26
C ASN A 118 14.97 -6.52 -0.98
N GLY A 119 15.91 -6.27 -1.88
CA GLY A 119 15.91 -6.92 -3.19
C GLY A 119 14.62 -6.62 -3.96
N THR A 120 13.91 -7.65 -4.38
CA THR A 120 12.63 -7.59 -5.11
C THR A 120 11.39 -7.39 -4.24
N CYS A 121 11.52 -7.41 -2.92
CA CYS A 121 10.39 -7.47 -2.00
C CYS A 121 10.23 -6.19 -1.19
N ILE A 122 8.98 -5.82 -0.89
CA ILE A 122 8.69 -4.85 0.16
C ILE A 122 8.92 -5.54 1.51
N GLN A 123 9.91 -5.06 2.26
CA GLN A 123 10.33 -5.65 3.52
C GLN A 123 9.75 -4.91 4.72
N GLU A 124 9.38 -3.64 4.56
CA GLU A 124 8.98 -2.81 5.69
C GLU A 124 8.04 -1.69 5.22
N HIS A 125 7.06 -1.40 6.06
CA HIS A 125 5.99 -0.45 5.78
C HIS A 125 5.80 0.50 6.96
N TRP A 126 5.65 1.79 6.64
CA TRP A 126 5.17 2.83 7.55
C TRP A 126 4.06 3.61 6.89
N ASP A 127 3.15 4.12 7.70
CA ASP A 127 2.16 5.08 7.24
C ASP A 127 1.90 6.19 8.25
N VAL A 128 1.39 7.30 7.72
CA VAL A 128 0.75 8.35 8.51
C VAL A 128 -0.62 8.59 7.89
N VAL A 129 -1.64 8.45 8.72
CA VAL A 129 -3.05 8.63 8.34
C VAL A 129 -3.60 9.79 9.14
N GLN A 130 -4.10 10.82 8.44
CA GLN A 130 -4.72 11.98 9.06
C GLN A 130 -6.07 12.26 8.41
N GLN A 131 -7.13 12.28 9.21
CA GLN A 131 -8.42 12.76 8.73
C GLN A 131 -8.37 14.28 8.53
N TYR A 132 -8.99 14.76 7.47
CA TYR A 132 -9.14 16.18 7.22
C TYR A 132 -9.93 16.83 8.36
N ASP A 133 -9.41 17.95 8.87
CA ASP A 133 -10.06 18.75 9.90
C ASP A 133 -10.78 19.94 9.25
N VAL A 134 -12.12 19.92 9.34
CA VAL A 134 -12.99 21.00 8.84
C VAL A 134 -12.73 22.35 9.49
N ASN A 135 -12.11 22.36 10.67
CA ASN A 135 -11.76 23.57 11.41
C ASN A 135 -10.29 23.98 11.23
N SER A 136 -9.57 23.35 10.29
CA SER A 136 -8.18 23.71 9.99
C SER A 136 -8.05 25.21 9.70
N PRO A 137 -7.18 25.95 10.40
CA PRO A 137 -6.95 27.36 10.13
C PRO A 137 -6.15 27.60 8.83
N ASN A 138 -5.51 26.55 8.29
CA ASN A 138 -4.77 26.62 7.04
C ASN A 138 -5.74 26.42 5.86
N PRO A 139 -5.85 27.37 4.90
CA PRO A 139 -6.76 27.26 3.76
C PRO A 139 -6.29 26.26 2.69
N LEU A 140 -5.07 25.73 2.81
CA LEU A 140 -4.56 24.69 1.91
C LEU A 140 -4.90 23.31 2.47
N ALA A 141 -5.49 22.47 1.63
CA ALA A 141 -5.75 21.08 1.97
C ALA A 141 -4.44 20.29 2.11
N LEU A 142 -4.49 19.19 2.86
CA LEU A 142 -3.36 18.29 3.03
C LEU A 142 -2.94 17.59 1.73
N PHE A 143 -3.82 17.56 0.72
CA PHE A 143 -3.71 16.88 -0.57
C PHE A 143 -3.90 17.82 -1.75
#